data_AF-A0A0F8WZP4-F1
#
_entry.id   AF-A0A0F8WZP4-F1
#
_cell.length_a   1.000
_cell.length_b   1.000
_cell.length_c   1.000
_cell.angle_alpha   90.00
_cell.angle_beta   90.00
_cell.angle_gamma   90.00
#
_symmetry.space_group_name_H-M   'P 1'
#
loop_
_entity.id
_entity.type
_entity.pdbx_description
1 polymer ?
#
loop_
_entity_poly.entity_id
_entity_poly.type
_entity_poly.pdbx_seq_one_letter_code
_entity_poly.pdbx_strand_id
1 'polypeptide(L)'
;MTTITFPFLPAKETSPNARGHWRKRYAAVHKLREDTFMVAMSQQAPAFTEKVLISITYVVATKRHRDGDNWLAMAKGMIDGLVDAKVLVDDSSEYVSFAPVQFVVDKAKAPQTIIKIAVLKGEL
;
A
#
# COMPACT_ATOMS: atom_id res chain seq x y z
N MET A 1 13.27 10.65 -0.03
CA MET A 1 11.88 10.24 -0.35
C MET A 1 11.96 9.23 -1.48
N THR A 2 11.35 8.07 -1.30
CA THR A 2 11.33 6.97 -2.29
C THR A 2 9.91 6.77 -2.78
N THR A 3 9.75 6.47 -4.07
CA THR A 3 8.45 6.14 -4.68
C THR A 3 8.51 4.72 -5.22
N ILE A 4 7.53 3.90 -4.86
CA ILE A 4 7.35 2.54 -5.38
C ILE A 4 6.00 2.49 -6.09
N THR A 5 5.98 1.94 -7.30
CA THR A 5 4.80 1.95 -8.16
C THR A 5 4.36 0.53 -8.47
N PHE A 6 3.09 0.21 -8.20
CA PHE A 6 2.51 -1.11 -8.37
C PHE A 6 1.48 -1.08 -9.50
N PRO A 7 1.52 -2.02 -10.47
CA PRO A 7 0.61 -2.04 -11.62
C PRO A 7 -0.77 -2.63 -11.28
N PHE A 8 -1.23 -2.48 -10.04
CA PHE A 8 -2.48 -3.03 -9.54
C PHE A 8 -3.06 -2.17 -8.42
N LEU A 9 -4.35 -2.38 -8.16
CA LEU A 9 -5.05 -1.91 -6.97
C LEU A 9 -5.32 -3.10 -6.05
N PRO A 10 -5.50 -2.90 -4.73
CA PRO A 10 -5.97 -3.96 -3.84
C PRO A 10 -7.30 -4.55 -4.33
N ALA A 11 -7.42 -5.88 -4.27
CA ALA A 11 -8.63 -6.58 -4.68
C ALA A 11 -9.81 -6.22 -3.78
N LYS A 12 -11.04 -6.22 -4.30
CA LYS A 12 -12.25 -5.88 -3.52
C LYS A 12 -12.43 -6.77 -2.28
N GLU A 13 -11.94 -8.00 -2.34
CA GLU A 13 -11.96 -8.98 -1.26
C GLU A 13 -11.14 -8.56 -0.05
N THR A 14 -10.16 -7.65 -0.23
CA THR A 14 -9.38 -7.09 0.89
C THR A 14 -10.13 -5.99 1.63
N SER A 15 -11.27 -5.52 1.10
CA SER A 15 -12.08 -4.50 1.74
C SER A 15 -12.58 -4.97 3.11
N PRO A 16 -12.47 -4.13 4.16
CA PRO A 16 -13.07 -4.45 5.46
C PRO A 16 -14.60 -4.61 5.37
N ASN A 17 -15.24 -3.97 4.38
CA ASN A 17 -16.67 -4.05 4.13
C ASN A 17 -17.08 -5.21 3.20
N ALA A 18 -16.12 -6.03 2.75
CA ALA A 18 -16.43 -7.20 1.94
C ALA A 18 -17.13 -8.27 2.77
N ARG A 19 -18.36 -8.64 2.39
CA ARG A 19 -19.15 -9.71 3.05
C ARG A 19 -18.84 -11.10 2.49
N GLY A 20 -17.60 -11.34 2.07
CA GLY A 20 -17.16 -12.59 1.43
C GLY A 20 -16.71 -13.66 2.43
N HIS A 21 -16.44 -14.87 1.94
CA HIS A 21 -15.89 -15.96 2.74
C HIS A 21 -14.45 -15.65 3.17
N TRP A 22 -14.10 -15.91 4.44
CA TRP A 22 -12.79 -15.60 5.03
C TRP A 22 -11.61 -16.16 4.22
N ARG A 23 -11.73 -17.38 3.68
CA ARG A 23 -10.71 -17.97 2.80
C ARG A 23 -10.41 -17.13 1.56
N LYS A 24 -11.42 -16.51 0.94
CA LYS A 24 -11.23 -15.67 -0.24
C LYS A 24 -10.51 -14.38 0.12
N ARG A 25 -10.89 -13.77 1.26
CA ARG A 25 -10.18 -12.61 1.81
C ARG A 25 -8.72 -12.95 2.11
N TYR A 26 -8.48 -14.06 2.79
CA TYR A 26 -7.13 -14.51 3.12
C TYR A 26 -6.27 -14.71 1.86
N ALA A 27 -6.79 -15.43 0.87
CA ALA A 27 -6.08 -15.64 -0.40
C ALA A 27 -5.79 -14.33 -1.14
N ALA A 28 -6.73 -13.37 -1.14
CA ALA A 28 -6.54 -12.06 -1.76
C ALA A 28 -5.48 -11.22 -1.04
N VAL A 29 -5.46 -11.23 0.30
CA VAL A 29 -4.44 -10.53 1.10
C VAL A 29 -3.07 -11.16 0.90
N HIS A 30 -2.97 -12.49 0.91
CA HIS A 30 -1.72 -13.21 0.66
C HIS A 30 -1.15 -12.88 -0.71
N LYS A 31 -1.98 -12.95 -1.76
CA LYS A 31 -1.56 -12.58 -3.11
C LYS A 31 -1.07 -11.13 -3.19
N LEU A 32 -1.80 -10.20 -2.57
CA LEU A 32 -1.41 -8.79 -2.56
C LEU A 32 -0.04 -8.59 -1.88
N ARG A 33 0.24 -9.30 -0.79
CA ARG A 33 1.50 -9.29 -0.08
C ARG A 33 2.66 -9.82 -0.93
N GLU A 34 2.47 -10.98 -1.57
CA GLU A 34 3.46 -11.57 -2.48
C GLU A 34 3.75 -10.68 -3.68
N ASP A 35 2.70 -10.16 -4.35
CA ASP A 35 2.85 -9.29 -5.50
C ASP A 35 3.60 -8.00 -5.10
N THR A 36 3.31 -7.43 -3.92
CA THR A 36 4.02 -6.25 -3.42
C THR A 36 5.48 -6.55 -3.12
N PHE A 37 5.80 -7.67 -2.48
CA PHE A 37 7.18 -8.10 -2.27
C PHE A 37 7.96 -8.14 -3.59
N MET A 38 7.41 -8.85 -4.58
CA MET A 38 8.06 -9.03 -5.89
C MET A 38 8.31 -7.70 -6.59
N VAL A 39 7.32 -6.80 -6.58
CA VAL A 39 7.45 -5.47 -7.19
C VAL A 39 8.49 -4.62 -6.46
N ALA A 40 8.48 -4.59 -5.13
CA ALA A 40 9.43 -3.80 -4.34
C ALA A 40 10.87 -4.27 -4.58
N MET A 41 11.10 -5.58 -4.60
CA MET A 41 12.40 -6.18 -4.92
C MET A 41 12.83 -5.84 -6.36
N SER A 42 11.92 -5.94 -7.34
CA SER A 42 12.23 -5.63 -8.74
C SER A 42 12.62 -4.16 -8.96
N GLN A 43 12.09 -3.26 -8.14
CA GLN A 43 12.39 -1.82 -8.17
C GLN A 43 13.57 -1.44 -7.29
N GLN A 44 14.23 -2.41 -6.64
CA GLN A 44 15.34 -2.20 -5.72
C GLN A 44 15.00 -1.15 -4.65
N ALA A 45 13.79 -1.25 -4.08
CA ALA A 45 13.34 -0.34 -3.05
C ALA A 45 14.32 -0.38 -1.85
N PRO A 46 14.81 0.77 -1.36
CA PRO A 46 15.76 0.82 -0.26
C PRO A 46 15.10 0.44 1.06
N ALA A 47 15.90 -0.08 1.98
CA ALA A 47 15.50 -0.29 3.37
C ALA A 47 15.45 1.04 4.13
N PHE A 48 14.46 1.20 5.01
CA PHE A 48 14.32 2.30 5.94
C PHE A 48 14.38 1.74 7.36
N THR A 49 15.28 2.27 8.19
CA THR A 49 15.44 1.84 9.60
C THR A 49 14.74 2.77 10.58
N GLU A 50 14.52 4.01 10.16
CA GLU A 50 13.88 5.09 10.91
C GLU A 50 12.37 5.09 10.70
N LYS A 51 11.66 5.84 11.54
CA LYS A 51 10.22 6.05 11.36
C LYS A 51 9.93 6.77 10.04
N VAL A 52 8.99 6.26 9.26
CA VAL A 52 8.61 6.80 7.95
C VAL A 52 7.15 7.24 7.89
N LEU A 53 6.88 8.24 7.05
CA LEU A 53 5.56 8.59 6.56
C LEU A 53 5.31 7.86 5.23
N ILE A 54 4.21 7.10 5.20
CA ILE A 54 3.69 6.42 4.02
C ILE A 54 2.52 7.23 3.44
N SER A 55 2.65 7.62 2.18
CA SER A 55 1.57 8.25 1.41
C SER A 55 1.15 7.33 0.28
N ILE A 56 -0.13 6.91 0.29
CA ILE A 56 -0.70 6.01 -0.72
C ILE A 56 -1.57 6.82 -1.68
N THR A 57 -1.31 6.67 -2.97
CA THR A 57 -2.14 7.22 -4.05
C THR A 57 -2.64 6.10 -4.94
N TYR A 58 -3.95 5.99 -5.08
CA TYR A 58 -4.59 5.06 -6.00
C TYR A 58 -4.95 5.76 -7.31
N VAL A 59 -4.40 5.27 -8.41
CA VAL A 59 -4.72 5.72 -9.76
C VAL A 59 -5.86 4.85 -10.30
N VAL A 60 -7.02 5.46 -10.49
CA VAL A 60 -8.28 4.79 -10.81
C VAL A 60 -8.87 5.29 -12.13
N ALA A 61 -9.59 4.43 -12.85
CA ALA A 61 -10.17 4.80 -14.14
C ALA A 61 -11.42 5.70 -14.03
N THR A 62 -12.04 5.80 -12.86
CA THR A 62 -13.34 6.45 -12.67
C THR A 62 -13.41 7.28 -11.39
N LYS A 63 -14.17 8.38 -11.43
CA LYS A 63 -14.43 9.31 -10.31
C LYS A 63 -15.43 8.80 -9.26
N ARG A 64 -15.59 7.49 -9.09
CA ARG A 64 -16.48 6.94 -8.06
C ARG A 64 -16.03 7.41 -6.68
N HIS A 65 -16.98 7.75 -5.81
CA HIS A 65 -16.70 8.03 -4.42
C HIS A 65 -16.10 6.78 -3.76
N ARG A 66 -15.02 6.97 -3.01
CA ARG A 66 -14.26 5.92 -2.32
C ARG A 66 -13.87 6.48 -0.96
N ASP A 67 -14.14 5.69 0.07
CA ASP A 67 -13.76 6.03 1.43
C ASP A 67 -12.27 5.76 1.64
N GLY A 68 -11.52 6.77 2.08
CA GLY A 68 -10.06 6.71 2.20
C GLY A 68 -9.59 5.67 3.22
N ASP A 69 -10.27 5.59 4.37
CA ASP A 69 -9.89 4.70 5.47
C ASP A 69 -10.11 3.23 5.10
N ASN A 70 -11.21 2.91 4.43
CA ASN A 70 -11.44 1.58 3.88
C ASN A 70 -10.35 1.19 2.88
N TRP A 71 -9.89 2.12 2.05
CA TRP A 71 -8.82 1.87 1.08
C TRP A 71 -7.43 1.82 1.72
N LEU A 72 -7.23 2.48 2.86
CA LEU A 72 -6.03 2.32 3.68
C LEU A 72 -6.01 0.90 4.27
N ALA A 73 -7.13 0.43 4.84
CA ALA A 73 -7.26 -0.93 5.35
C ALA A 73 -7.04 -1.99 4.26
N MET A 74 -7.54 -1.74 3.05
CA MET A 74 -7.30 -2.60 1.88
C MET A 74 -5.82 -2.72 1.50
N ALA A 75 -5.00 -1.70 1.82
CA ALA A 75 -3.57 -1.67 1.54
C ALA A 75 -2.74 -2.56 2.47
N LYS A 76 -3.33 -3.16 3.51
CA LYS A 76 -2.58 -3.90 4.55
C LYS A 76 -1.63 -4.94 3.97
N GLY A 77 -2.08 -5.73 3.00
CA GLY A 77 -1.23 -6.71 2.33
C GLY A 77 -0.02 -6.08 1.63
N MET A 78 -0.15 -4.86 1.09
CA MET A 78 0.97 -4.15 0.49
C MET A 78 1.99 -3.72 1.55
N ILE A 79 1.53 -3.20 2.70
CA ILE A 79 2.44 -2.81 3.78
C ILE A 79 3.19 -4.04 4.32
N ASP A 80 2.49 -5.16 4.51
CA ASP A 80 3.11 -6.44 4.88
C ASP A 80 4.15 -6.90 3.85
N GLY A 81 3.86 -6.74 2.55
CA GLY A 81 4.81 -7.09 1.50
C GLY A 81 6.06 -6.20 1.48
N LEU A 82 5.95 -4.94 1.91
CA LEU A 82 7.10 -4.05 2.08
C LEU A 82 7.96 -4.44 3.29
N VAL A 83 7.34 -4.94 4.37
CA VAL A 83 8.07 -5.51 5.51
C VAL A 83 8.81 -6.79 5.07
N ASP A 84 8.16 -7.69 4.33
CA ASP A 84 8.79 -8.91 3.80
C ASP A 84 9.98 -8.60 2.87
N ALA A 85 9.84 -7.53 2.07
CA ALA A 85 10.89 -7.06 1.18
C ALA A 85 12.02 -6.34 1.92
N LYS A 86 11.94 -6.20 3.24
CA LYS A 86 12.87 -5.45 4.11
C LYS A 86 12.99 -3.98 3.72
N VAL A 87 11.95 -3.43 3.08
CA VAL A 87 11.84 -1.98 2.81
C VAL A 87 11.48 -1.26 4.11
N LEU A 88 10.59 -1.86 4.91
CA LEU A 88 10.20 -1.39 6.23
C LEU A 88 10.69 -2.38 7.30
N VAL A 89 11.06 -1.89 8.47
CA VAL A 89 11.39 -2.77 9.63
C VAL A 89 10.14 -3.51 10.11
N ASP A 90 9.04 -2.79 10.27
CA ASP A 90 7.76 -3.26 10.81
C ASP A 90 6.64 -2.32 10.33
N ASP A 91 5.37 -2.72 10.44
CA ASP A 91 4.21 -1.93 10.03
C ASP A 91 3.49 -1.19 11.18
N SER A 92 3.99 -1.33 12.40
CA SER A 92 3.50 -0.67 13.61
C SER A 92 3.72 0.86 13.60
N SER A 93 2.99 1.54 14.48
CA SER A 93 3.05 3.00 14.64
C SER A 93 4.40 3.54 15.14
N GLU A 94 5.28 2.67 15.63
CA GLU A 94 6.66 3.00 15.97
C GLU A 94 7.47 3.33 14.72
N TYR A 95 7.29 2.55 13.64
CA TYR A 95 8.07 2.67 12.41
C TYR A 95 7.30 3.35 11.27
N VAL A 96 5.97 3.36 11.31
CA VAL A 96 5.14 3.82 10.20
C VAL A 96 4.10 4.83 10.68
N SER A 97 3.88 5.87 9.88
CA SER A 97 2.73 6.76 9.96
C SER A 97 2.10 6.88 8.59
N PHE A 98 0.77 7.02 8.53
CA PHE A 98 0.05 7.08 7.25
C PHE A 98 -0.49 8.49 7.01
N ALA A 99 -0.24 9.02 5.82
CA ALA A 99 -0.97 10.18 5.32
C ALA A 99 -2.37 9.75 4.82
N PRO A 100 -3.34 10.68 4.73
CA PRO A 100 -4.62 10.40 4.12
C PRO A 100 -4.48 9.85 2.69
N VAL A 101 -5.24 8.79 2.40
CA VAL A 101 -5.25 8.16 1.07
C VAL A 101 -5.71 9.16 0.01
N GLN A 102 -5.00 9.17 -1.11
CA GLN A 102 -5.33 10.01 -2.26
C GLN A 102 -5.82 9.17 -3.43
N PHE A 103 -6.72 9.74 -4.23
CA PHE A 103 -7.19 9.15 -5.48
C PHE A 103 -6.91 10.08 -6.64
N VAL A 104 -6.30 9.54 -7.70
CA VAL A 104 -6.08 10.24 -8.96
C VAL A 104 -6.87 9.52 -10.05
N VAL A 105 -7.62 10.27 -10.85
CA VAL A 105 -8.34 9.68 -11.99
C VAL A 105 -7.53 9.84 -13.26
N ASP A 106 -6.94 8.75 -13.72
CA ASP A 106 -6.18 8.66 -14.96
C ASP A 106 -6.44 7.29 -15.60
N LYS A 107 -7.22 7.28 -16.69
CA LYS A 107 -7.61 6.04 -17.37
C LYS A 107 -6.43 5.38 -18.10
N ALA A 108 -5.42 6.15 -18.50
CA ALA A 108 -4.27 5.61 -19.23
C ALA A 108 -3.30 4.85 -18.31
N LYS A 109 -3.24 5.26 -17.03
CA LYS A 109 -2.35 4.66 -16.03
C LYS A 109 -3.04 3.69 -15.08
N ALA A 110 -4.36 3.75 -14.97
CA ALA A 110 -5.12 2.83 -14.11
C ALA A 110 -5.12 1.40 -14.69
N PRO A 111 -5.09 0.36 -13.83
CA PRO A 111 -4.99 0.41 -12.37
C PRO A 111 -3.54 0.55 -11.89
N GLN A 112 -3.29 1.47 -10.96
CA GLN A 112 -1.96 1.62 -10.37
C GLN A 112 -2.06 2.10 -8.92
N THR A 113 -1.19 1.58 -8.06
CA THR A 113 -0.97 2.08 -6.70
C THR A 113 0.41 2.70 -6.62
N ILE A 114 0.52 3.90 -6.06
CA ILE A 114 1.78 4.57 -5.82
C ILE A 114 1.95 4.70 -4.31
N ILE A 115 3.05 4.19 -3.79
CA ILE A 115 3.43 4.34 -2.38
C ILE A 115 4.66 5.23 -2.33
N LYS A 116 4.55 6.37 -1.63
CA LYS A 116 5.68 7.24 -1.32
C LYS A 116 6.08 7.05 0.13
N ILE A 117 7.38 6.92 0.36
CA ILE A 117 7.98 6.71 1.68
C ILE A 117 8.96 7.86 1.94
N ALA A 118 8.77 8.55 3.06
CA ALA A 118 9.64 9.63 3.51
C ALA A 118 10.04 9.40 4.97
N VAL A 119 11.32 9.48 5.28
CA VAL A 119 11.80 9.44 6.68
C VAL A 119 11.24 10.65 7.42
N LEU A 120 10.59 10.40 8.55
CA LEU A 120 10.23 11.45 9.51
C LEU A 120 11.51 11.78 10.28
N LYS A 121 12.13 12.91 9.94
CA LYS A 121 13.24 13.43 10.75
C LYS A 121 12.68 13.75 12.13
N GLY A 122 13.19 13.09 13.16
CA GLY A 122 12.87 13.46 14.53
C GLY A 122 13.27 14.91 14.76
N GLU A 123 12.31 15.76 15.12
CA GLU A 123 12.63 16.88 16.00
C GLU A 123 13.02 16.25 17.34
N LEU A 124 14.33 16.19 17.59
CA LEU A 124 14.88 16.08 18.93
C LEU A 124 15.03 17.49 19.49
#